data_AF-A0A1X7UDG1-F1
#
_entry.id   AF-A0A1X7UDG1-F1
#
_cell.length_a   1.000
_cell.length_b   1.000
_cell.length_c   1.000
_cell.angle_alpha   90.00
_cell.angle_beta   90.00
_cell.angle_gamma   90.00
#
_symmetry.space_group_name_H-M   'P 1'
#
loop_
_entity.id
_entity.type
_entity.pdbx_description
1 polymer ?
#
loop_
_entity_poly.entity_id
_entity_poly.type
_entity_poly.pdbx_seq_one_letter_code
_entity_poly.pdbx_strand_id
1 'polypeptide(L)'
;MATNQACLDIGDLINVLDLLKICGFQRTKWQELGLRLGLVKDTLEAIEANHRGDVYQCLTECISQWLRRADNVDSRGGANLDSLSDALQSMNETAVAEKLKHHVLINIFNNRHIVLSQSLCDSVAIARLLHGEHMLTQEAVSRVVSASPSIPNQREALLTAVKEVVQTDPNSLHTFANVLCTISTNKSNMQVGQTILDDISEYDNLCILIRMCC
;
A
#
# COMPACT_ATOMS: atom_id res chain seq x y z
N MET A 1 21.90 -1.29 13.04
CA MET A 1 20.70 -0.45 13.23
C MET A 1 19.58 -1.16 12.49
N ALA A 2 18.59 -1.67 13.21
CA ALA A 2 17.51 -2.45 12.62
C ALA A 2 16.67 -1.53 11.72
N THR A 3 16.68 -1.80 10.43
CA THR A 3 15.68 -1.27 9.51
C THR A 3 14.35 -1.85 9.96
N ASN A 4 13.42 -0.99 10.39
CA ASN A 4 12.02 -1.39 10.57
C ASN A 4 11.53 -1.81 9.19
N GLN A 5 11.58 -3.11 8.96
CA GLN A 5 10.94 -3.79 7.87
C GLN A 5 9.52 -4.02 8.37
N ALA A 6 8.47 -3.44 7.74
CA ALA A 6 7.07 -3.75 8.03
C ALA A 6 6.80 -5.23 7.73
N CYS A 7 7.28 -6.10 8.61
CA CYS A 7 6.86 -7.48 8.70
C CYS A 7 5.44 -7.46 9.23
N LEU A 8 4.54 -8.05 8.44
CA LEU A 8 3.25 -8.45 8.95
C LEU A 8 3.47 -9.56 9.98
N ASP A 9 2.66 -9.55 11.02
CA ASP A 9 2.64 -10.62 12.00
C ASP A 9 1.27 -11.30 12.06
N ILE A 10 1.13 -12.28 12.95
CA ILE A 10 -0.12 -13.04 13.08
C ILE A 10 -1.33 -12.16 13.43
N GLY A 11 -1.13 -10.98 14.03
CA GLY A 11 -2.15 -9.99 14.31
C GLY A 11 -2.75 -9.36 13.05
N ASP A 12 -2.02 -9.38 11.93
CA ASP A 12 -2.48 -8.84 10.64
C ASP A 12 -3.31 -9.83 9.82
N LEU A 13 -3.51 -11.06 10.31
CA LEU A 13 -4.21 -12.13 9.59
C LEU A 13 -5.56 -11.70 9.02
N ILE A 14 -6.40 -11.06 9.84
CA ILE A 14 -7.73 -10.62 9.40
C ILE A 14 -7.62 -9.53 8.33
N ASN A 15 -6.70 -8.58 8.51
CA ASN A 15 -6.47 -7.50 7.55
C ASN A 15 -6.04 -8.06 6.18
N VAL A 16 -5.12 -9.03 6.17
CA VAL A 16 -4.65 -9.68 4.93
C VAL A 16 -5.77 -10.46 4.25
N LEU A 17 -6.58 -11.22 5.02
CA LEU A 17 -7.69 -11.98 4.47
C LEU A 17 -8.77 -11.07 3.86
N ASP A 18 -9.10 -9.97 4.53
CA ASP A 18 -10.04 -8.97 4.03
C ASP A 18 -9.50 -8.29 2.76
N LEU A 19 -8.21 -7.96 2.72
CA LEU A 19 -7.56 -7.42 1.52
C LEU A 19 -7.66 -8.39 0.34
N LEU A 20 -7.30 -9.67 0.53
CA LEU A 20 -7.41 -10.69 -0.52
C LEU A 20 -8.85 -10.83 -1.03
N LYS A 21 -9.83 -10.79 -0.13
CA LYS A 21 -11.25 -10.84 -0.48
C LYS A 21 -11.68 -9.61 -1.29
N ILE A 22 -11.31 -8.41 -0.87
CA ILE A 22 -11.64 -7.16 -1.57
C ILE A 22 -10.99 -7.11 -2.95
N CYS A 23 -9.75 -7.61 -3.07
CA CYS A 23 -9.04 -7.68 -4.35
C CYS A 23 -9.62 -8.75 -5.30
N GLY A 24 -10.52 -9.60 -4.80
CA GLY A 24 -11.20 -10.64 -5.59
C GLY A 24 -10.38 -11.92 -5.74
N PHE A 25 -9.44 -12.19 -4.83
CA PHE A 25 -8.65 -13.42 -4.84
C PHE A 25 -9.54 -14.66 -4.71
N GLN A 26 -9.32 -15.64 -5.57
CA GLN A 26 -10.06 -16.90 -5.56
C GLN A 26 -9.53 -17.81 -4.46
N ARG A 27 -10.30 -17.98 -3.37
CA ARG A 27 -9.91 -18.79 -2.21
C ARG A 27 -9.53 -20.23 -2.54
N THR A 28 -10.04 -20.80 -3.64
CA THR A 28 -9.69 -22.15 -4.12
C THR A 28 -8.22 -22.28 -4.53
N LYS A 29 -7.53 -21.17 -4.84
CA LYS A 29 -6.11 -21.14 -5.22
C LYS A 29 -5.14 -21.03 -4.04
N TRP A 30 -5.62 -21.24 -2.82
CA TRP A 30 -4.82 -21.07 -1.59
C TRP A 30 -3.55 -21.96 -1.56
N GLN A 31 -3.58 -23.14 -2.16
CA GLN A 31 -2.42 -24.04 -2.21
C GLN A 31 -1.32 -23.47 -3.12
N GLU A 32 -1.70 -23.02 -4.31
CA GLU A 32 -0.76 -22.38 -5.23
C GLU A 32 -0.17 -21.12 -4.59
N LEU A 33 -1.00 -20.30 -3.95
CA LEU A 33 -0.55 -19.13 -3.21
C LEU A 33 0.44 -19.52 -2.10
N GLY A 34 0.12 -20.51 -1.28
CA GLY A 34 1.01 -21.00 -0.23
C GLY A 34 2.39 -21.43 -0.74
N LEU A 35 2.44 -22.15 -1.87
CA LEU A 35 3.71 -22.53 -2.51
C LEU A 35 4.52 -21.32 -2.97
N ARG A 36 3.85 -20.30 -3.55
CA ARG A 36 4.53 -19.07 -3.99
C ARG A 36 5.06 -18.26 -2.81
N LEU A 37 4.32 -18.26 -1.70
CA LEU A 37 4.72 -17.62 -0.44
C LEU A 37 5.83 -18.37 0.30
N GLY A 38 6.21 -19.58 -0.13
CA GLY A 38 7.34 -20.33 0.43
C GLY A 38 6.96 -21.47 1.38
N LEU A 39 5.67 -21.75 1.54
CA LEU A 39 5.22 -22.95 2.24
C LEU A 39 5.55 -24.20 1.43
N VAL A 40 5.94 -25.29 2.11
CA VAL A 40 6.21 -26.56 1.42
C VAL A 40 4.93 -27.35 1.22
N LYS A 41 4.98 -28.29 0.26
CA LYS A 41 3.83 -29.14 -0.09
C LYS A 41 3.27 -29.89 1.11
N ASP A 42 4.14 -30.43 1.96
CA ASP A 42 3.74 -31.19 3.15
C ASP A 42 2.92 -30.34 4.15
N THR A 43 3.30 -29.06 4.34
CA THR A 43 2.55 -28.11 5.16
C THR A 43 1.16 -27.87 4.59
N LEU A 44 1.04 -27.70 3.28
CA LEU A 44 -0.24 -27.48 2.62
C LEU A 44 -1.13 -28.73 2.64
N GLU A 45 -0.56 -29.92 2.46
CA GLU A 45 -1.30 -31.19 2.59
C GLU A 45 -1.81 -31.41 4.02
N ALA A 46 -1.02 -31.04 5.03
CA ALA A 46 -1.46 -31.08 6.42
C ALA A 46 -2.63 -30.12 6.70
N ILE A 47 -2.59 -28.91 6.14
CA ILE A 47 -3.70 -27.94 6.22
C ILE A 47 -4.98 -28.52 5.58
N GLU A 48 -4.87 -29.08 4.37
CA GLU A 48 -5.99 -29.67 3.65
C GLU A 48 -6.59 -30.86 4.41
N ALA A 49 -5.76 -31.70 5.03
CA ALA A 49 -6.21 -32.83 5.83
C ALA A 49 -6.98 -32.38 7.10
N ASN A 50 -6.52 -31.31 7.75
CA ASN A 50 -7.13 -30.79 8.99
C ASN A 50 -8.44 -30.02 8.75
N HIS A 51 -8.58 -29.36 7.61
CA HIS A 51 -9.73 -28.51 7.26
C HIS A 51 -10.45 -28.99 6.01
N ARG A 52 -10.56 -30.31 5.85
CA ARG A 52 -11.07 -30.94 4.63
C ARG A 52 -12.45 -30.40 4.23
N GLY A 53 -12.52 -29.81 3.04
CA GLY A 53 -13.75 -29.26 2.47
C GLY A 53 -14.06 -27.82 2.88
N ASP A 54 -13.33 -27.24 3.84
CA ASP A 54 -13.45 -25.83 4.21
C ASP A 54 -12.31 -25.00 3.60
N VAL A 55 -12.54 -24.57 2.36
CA VAL A 55 -11.57 -23.76 1.59
C VAL A 55 -11.22 -22.46 2.30
N TYR A 56 -12.15 -21.87 3.06
CA TYR A 56 -11.88 -20.63 3.78
C TYR A 56 -10.94 -20.87 4.96
N GLN A 57 -11.13 -21.95 5.71
CA GLN A 57 -10.21 -22.32 6.78
C GLN A 57 -8.85 -22.74 6.23
N CYS A 58 -8.78 -23.46 5.11
CA CYS A 58 -7.50 -23.76 4.48
C CYS A 58 -6.72 -22.50 4.07
N LEU A 59 -7.40 -21.51 3.47
CA LEU A 59 -6.76 -20.22 3.17
C LEU A 59 -6.34 -19.49 4.45
N THR A 60 -7.19 -19.49 5.48
CA THR A 60 -6.89 -18.84 6.76
C THR A 60 -5.64 -19.43 7.41
N GLU A 61 -5.50 -20.75 7.44
CA GLU A 61 -4.32 -21.40 8.00
C GLU A 61 -3.09 -21.23 7.10
N CYS A 62 -3.25 -21.25 5.77
CA CYS A 62 -2.18 -20.95 4.83
C CYS A 62 -1.58 -19.55 5.07
N ILE A 63 -2.43 -18.52 5.17
CA ILE A 63 -1.97 -17.16 5.49
C ILE A 63 -1.39 -17.10 6.91
N SER A 64 -1.96 -17.84 7.87
CA SER A 64 -1.41 -17.89 9.23
C SER A 64 0.01 -18.48 9.28
N GLN A 65 0.28 -19.54 8.51
CA GLN A 65 1.62 -20.14 8.41
C GLN A 65 2.60 -19.19 7.72
N TRP A 66 2.16 -18.48 6.68
CA TRP A 66 2.97 -17.45 6.04
C TRP A 66 3.32 -16.31 7.00
N LEU A 67 2.35 -15.78 7.75
CA LEU A 67 2.57 -14.72 8.77
C LEU A 67 3.46 -15.17 9.93
N ARG A 68 3.44 -16.47 10.26
CA ARG A 68 4.37 -17.07 11.23
C ARG A 68 5.75 -17.35 10.65
N ARG A 69 5.99 -17.04 9.38
CA ARG A 69 7.25 -17.24 8.67
C ARG A 69 7.68 -18.72 8.67
N ALA A 70 6.73 -19.62 8.49
CA ALA A 70 6.99 -21.05 8.40
C ALA A 70 7.83 -21.40 7.16
N ASP A 71 8.44 -22.59 7.15
CA ASP A 71 9.12 -23.15 5.98
C ASP A 71 10.15 -22.19 5.33
N ASN A 72 9.99 -21.89 4.04
CA ASN A 72 10.90 -21.07 3.25
C ASN A 72 10.38 -19.65 3.02
N VAL A 73 9.43 -19.16 3.83
CA VAL A 73 8.83 -17.82 3.69
C VAL A 73 9.90 -16.73 3.68
N ASP A 74 10.91 -16.84 4.54
CA ASP A 74 12.02 -15.88 4.61
C ASP A 74 12.88 -15.88 3.35
N SER A 75 13.03 -17.04 2.71
CA SER A 75 13.72 -17.16 1.41
C SER A 75 12.89 -16.58 0.25
N ARG A 76 11.59 -16.30 0.48
CA ARG A 76 10.66 -15.67 -0.47
C ARG A 76 10.39 -14.19 -0.16
N GLY A 77 11.23 -13.57 0.67
CA GLY A 77 11.10 -12.14 1.01
C GLY A 77 10.41 -11.87 2.35
N GLY A 78 9.96 -12.91 3.07
CA GLY A 78 9.33 -12.80 4.39
C GLY A 78 7.81 -12.62 4.33
N ALA A 79 7.20 -12.28 5.48
CA ALA A 79 5.78 -12.01 5.59
C ALA A 79 5.49 -10.50 5.46
N ASN A 80 5.27 -10.03 4.24
CA ASN A 80 4.97 -8.62 3.94
C ASN A 80 4.11 -8.49 2.67
N LEU A 81 3.54 -7.31 2.42
CA LEU A 81 2.59 -7.13 1.32
C LEU A 81 3.21 -7.29 -0.06
N ASP A 82 4.51 -7.13 -0.21
CA ASP A 82 5.16 -7.25 -1.52
C ASP A 82 5.49 -8.70 -1.85
N SER A 83 5.97 -9.50 -0.91
CA SER A 83 6.07 -10.94 -1.11
C SER A 83 4.69 -11.55 -1.45
N LEU A 84 3.60 -11.01 -0.89
CA LEU A 84 2.24 -11.35 -1.28
C LEU A 84 1.90 -10.88 -2.70
N SER A 85 2.23 -9.63 -3.06
CA SER A 85 2.03 -9.07 -4.39
C SER A 85 2.80 -9.85 -5.46
N ASP A 86 4.08 -10.15 -5.22
CA ASP A 86 4.96 -10.93 -6.09
C ASP A 86 4.44 -12.36 -6.25
N ALA A 87 3.97 -12.97 -5.16
CA ALA A 87 3.33 -14.28 -5.22
C ALA A 87 2.09 -14.25 -6.14
N LEU A 88 1.21 -13.26 -5.97
CA LEU A 88 0.03 -13.07 -6.83
C LEU A 88 0.41 -12.83 -8.30
N GLN A 89 1.40 -11.98 -8.57
CA GLN A 89 1.91 -11.75 -9.94
C GLN A 89 2.46 -13.05 -10.56
N SER A 90 3.19 -13.86 -9.79
CA SER A 90 3.75 -15.13 -10.26
C SER A 90 2.69 -16.21 -10.56
N MET A 91 1.48 -16.05 -10.02
CA MET A 91 0.30 -16.87 -10.32
C MET A 91 -0.52 -16.34 -11.50
N ASN A 92 -0.03 -15.30 -12.20
CA ASN A 92 -0.78 -14.52 -13.17
C ASN A 92 -2.06 -13.84 -12.61
N GLU A 93 -2.14 -13.66 -11.29
CA GLU A 93 -3.20 -12.87 -10.63
C GLU A 93 -2.82 -11.37 -10.63
N THR A 94 -2.37 -10.86 -11.78
CA THR A 94 -1.87 -9.48 -11.94
C THR A 94 -2.93 -8.45 -11.56
N ALA A 95 -4.18 -8.68 -11.93
CA ALA A 95 -5.29 -7.81 -11.54
C ALA A 95 -5.53 -7.76 -10.02
N VAL A 96 -5.29 -8.86 -9.31
CA VAL A 96 -5.40 -8.92 -7.84
C VAL A 96 -4.23 -8.19 -7.19
N ALA A 97 -3.01 -8.39 -7.72
CA ALA A 97 -1.81 -7.69 -7.25
C ALA A 97 -1.90 -6.16 -7.44
N GLU A 98 -2.36 -5.70 -8.60
CA GLU A 98 -2.57 -4.26 -8.85
C GLU A 98 -3.63 -3.66 -7.93
N LYS A 99 -4.73 -4.38 -7.69
CA LYS A 99 -5.75 -3.96 -6.72
C LYS A 99 -5.22 -3.93 -5.28
N LEU A 100 -4.38 -4.90 -4.92
CA LEU A 100 -3.72 -4.92 -3.62
C LEU A 100 -2.86 -3.66 -3.46
N LYS A 101 -2.00 -3.35 -4.44
CA LYS A 101 -1.20 -2.13 -4.48
C LYS A 101 -2.04 -0.87 -4.34
N HIS A 102 -3.14 -0.80 -5.09
CA HIS A 102 -4.08 0.30 -5.05
C HIS A 102 -4.68 0.51 -3.64
N HIS A 103 -5.12 -0.56 -2.99
CA HIS A 103 -5.67 -0.50 -1.62
C HIS A 103 -4.64 -0.05 -0.59
N VAL A 104 -3.38 -0.49 -0.71
CA VAL A 104 -2.31 -0.13 0.23
C VAL A 104 -1.99 1.36 0.16
N LEU A 105 -1.81 1.90 -1.04
CA LEU A 105 -1.50 3.33 -1.23
C LEU A 105 -2.64 4.23 -0.73
N ILE A 106 -3.90 3.86 -0.96
CA ILE A 106 -5.05 4.55 -0.37
C ILE A 106 -5.01 4.48 1.16
N ASN A 107 -4.67 3.33 1.74
CA ASN A 107 -4.61 3.18 3.19
C ASN A 107 -3.50 4.04 3.81
N ILE A 108 -2.31 4.08 3.19
CA ILE A 108 -1.21 4.97 3.60
C ILE A 108 -1.69 6.42 3.62
N PHE A 109 -2.34 6.89 2.55
CA PHE A 109 -2.89 8.24 2.51
C PHE A 109 -3.92 8.49 3.62
N ASN A 110 -4.88 7.58 3.83
CA ASN A 110 -5.91 7.73 4.86
C ASN A 110 -5.31 7.76 6.27
N ASN A 111 -4.32 6.93 6.56
CA ASN A 111 -3.64 6.89 7.87
C ASN A 111 -2.89 8.18 8.16
N ARG A 112 -2.36 8.84 7.13
CA ARG A 112 -1.66 10.12 7.25
C ARG A 112 -2.57 11.35 7.15
N HIS A 113 -3.86 11.17 6.86
CA HIS A 113 -4.79 12.28 6.62
C HIS A 113 -4.86 13.27 7.80
N ILE A 114 -4.88 12.78 9.04
CA ILE A 114 -4.93 13.64 10.24
C ILE A 114 -3.66 14.51 10.33
N VAL A 115 -2.49 13.91 10.10
CA VAL A 115 -1.21 14.64 10.16
C VAL A 115 -1.14 15.67 9.03
N LEU A 116 -1.59 15.29 7.83
CA LEU A 116 -1.65 16.15 6.66
C LEU A 116 -2.56 17.37 6.88
N SER A 117 -3.77 17.17 7.41
CA SER A 117 -4.74 18.26 7.65
C SER A 117 -4.27 19.25 8.74
N GLN A 118 -3.37 18.81 9.62
CA GLN A 118 -2.79 19.64 10.68
C GLN A 118 -1.50 20.36 10.25
N SER A 119 -0.68 19.70 9.42
CA SER A 119 0.72 20.10 9.21
C SER A 119 0.99 20.78 7.86
N LEU A 120 0.10 20.61 6.87
CA LEU A 120 0.30 21.20 5.55
C LEU A 120 0.26 22.72 5.60
N CYS A 121 1.29 23.36 5.05
CA CYS A 121 1.35 24.80 4.87
C CYS A 121 1.23 25.15 3.37
N ASP A 122 0.67 26.32 3.08
CA ASP A 122 0.58 26.87 1.71
C ASP A 122 -0.19 25.97 0.72
N SER A 123 -1.36 25.46 1.12
CA SER A 123 -2.19 24.55 0.32
C SER A 123 -2.46 25.03 -1.11
N VAL A 124 -2.62 26.34 -1.32
CA VAL A 124 -2.80 26.93 -2.66
C VAL A 124 -1.54 26.80 -3.52
N ALA A 125 -0.35 27.01 -2.93
CA ALA A 125 0.91 26.85 -3.66
C ALA A 125 1.11 25.38 -4.02
N ILE A 126 0.89 24.47 -3.07
CA ILE A 126 0.95 23.01 -3.31
C ILE A 126 -0.02 22.62 -4.43
N ALA A 127 -1.27 23.09 -4.39
CA ALA A 127 -2.26 22.77 -5.42
C ALA A 127 -1.80 23.18 -6.83
N ARG A 128 -1.20 24.38 -6.97
CA ARG A 128 -0.67 24.86 -8.26
C ARG A 128 0.50 24.02 -8.76
N LEU A 129 1.37 23.56 -7.85
CA LEU A 129 2.49 22.70 -8.19
C LEU A 129 2.02 21.32 -8.64
N LEU A 130 1.06 20.73 -7.93
CA LEU A 130 0.46 19.46 -8.32
C LEU A 130 -0.29 19.54 -9.66
N HIS A 131 -0.88 20.69 -9.99
CA HIS A 131 -1.42 20.93 -11.33
C HIS A 131 -0.32 21.02 -12.40
N GLY A 132 0.83 21.61 -12.06
CA GLY A 132 2.02 21.61 -12.93
C GLY A 132 2.55 20.20 -13.22
N GLU A 133 2.48 19.31 -12.23
CA GLU A 133 2.79 17.87 -12.38
C GLU A 133 1.65 17.05 -13.01
N HIS A 134 0.62 17.70 -13.55
CA HIS A 134 -0.57 17.07 -14.14
C HIS A 134 -1.36 16.13 -13.21
N MET A 135 -1.11 16.17 -11.91
CA MET A 135 -1.82 15.36 -10.92
C MET A 135 -3.19 15.96 -10.61
N LEU A 136 -3.28 17.28 -10.39
CA LEU A 136 -4.54 17.96 -10.11
C LEU A 136 -5.08 18.68 -11.36
N THR A 137 -6.40 18.69 -11.51
CA THR A 137 -7.07 19.49 -12.54
C THR A 137 -7.18 20.96 -12.13
N GLN A 138 -7.37 21.86 -13.11
CA GLN A 138 -7.59 23.28 -12.83
C GLN A 138 -8.84 23.53 -11.98
N GLU A 139 -9.86 22.66 -12.09
CA GLU A 139 -11.05 22.69 -11.24
C GLU A 139 -10.69 22.39 -9.77
N ALA A 140 -9.88 21.37 -9.51
CA ALA A 140 -9.38 21.06 -8.17
C ALA A 140 -8.59 22.22 -7.56
N VAL A 141 -7.70 22.87 -8.34
CA VAL A 141 -6.98 24.07 -7.89
C VAL A 141 -7.94 25.20 -7.55
N SER A 142 -8.98 25.40 -8.36
CA SER A 142 -9.99 26.45 -8.14
C SER A 142 -10.78 26.22 -6.86
N ARG A 143 -11.13 24.96 -6.54
CA ARG A 143 -11.76 24.60 -5.24
C ARG A 143 -10.87 25.01 -4.07
N VAL A 144 -9.56 24.70 -4.13
CA VAL A 144 -8.61 25.08 -3.06
C VAL A 144 -8.49 26.59 -2.91
N VAL A 145 -8.37 27.33 -4.01
CA VAL A 145 -8.26 28.80 -3.99
C VAL A 145 -9.53 29.45 -3.43
N SER A 146 -10.71 28.93 -3.79
CA SER A 146 -12.00 29.46 -3.34
C SER A 146 -12.27 29.28 -1.84
N ALA A 147 -11.56 28.35 -1.17
CA ALA A 147 -11.67 28.12 0.26
C ALA A 147 -10.96 29.18 1.13
N SER A 148 -10.27 30.14 0.50
CA SER A 148 -9.64 31.29 1.16
C SER A 148 -10.67 32.20 1.85
N PRO A 149 -10.35 32.82 3.01
CA PRO A 149 -9.05 32.83 3.70
C PRO A 149 -8.87 31.70 4.73
N SER A 150 -9.80 30.76 4.86
CA SER A 150 -9.73 29.71 5.88
C SER A 150 -8.64 28.69 5.55
N ILE A 151 -7.56 28.68 6.33
CA ILE A 151 -6.46 27.71 6.18
C ILE A 151 -6.96 26.27 6.33
N PRO A 152 -7.76 25.91 7.36
CA PRO A 152 -8.31 24.55 7.46
C PRO A 152 -9.12 24.13 6.24
N ASN A 153 -9.95 25.02 5.68
CA ASN A 153 -10.77 24.69 4.52
C ASN A 153 -9.92 24.50 3.26
N GLN A 154 -8.85 25.29 3.09
CA GLN A 154 -7.91 25.11 1.97
C GLN A 154 -7.18 23.77 2.05
N ARG A 155 -6.77 23.34 3.26
CA ARG A 155 -6.17 22.02 3.47
C ARG A 155 -7.13 20.89 3.15
N GLU A 156 -8.36 20.98 3.66
CA GLU A 156 -9.37 19.96 3.43
C GLU A 156 -9.72 19.85 1.94
N ALA A 157 -9.88 20.98 1.25
CA ALA A 157 -10.12 21.00 -0.20
C ALA A 157 -8.96 20.36 -0.98
N LEU A 158 -7.71 20.63 -0.59
CA LEU A 158 -6.53 20.03 -1.21
C LEU A 158 -6.49 18.51 -0.98
N LEU A 159 -6.68 18.08 0.27
CA LEU A 159 -6.64 16.66 0.63
C LEU A 159 -7.78 15.86 0.00
N THR A 160 -8.96 16.46 -0.12
CA THR A 160 -10.08 15.87 -0.85
C THR A 160 -9.71 15.66 -2.33
N ALA A 161 -9.15 16.68 -2.98
CA ALA A 161 -8.74 16.56 -4.38
C ALA A 161 -7.62 15.53 -4.59
N VAL A 162 -6.61 15.50 -3.69
CA VAL A 162 -5.55 14.49 -3.73
C VAL A 162 -6.15 13.10 -3.55
N LYS A 163 -7.08 12.90 -2.62
CA LYS A 163 -7.75 11.62 -2.39
C LYS A 163 -8.51 11.13 -3.62
N GLU A 164 -9.28 12.01 -4.26
CA GLU A 164 -10.02 11.69 -5.49
C GLU A 164 -9.07 11.18 -6.59
N VAL A 165 -7.90 11.79 -6.73
CA VAL A 165 -6.90 11.38 -7.74
C VAL A 165 -6.20 10.08 -7.33
N VAL A 166 -5.77 9.93 -6.08
CA VAL A 166 -5.14 8.69 -5.57
C VAL A 166 -6.07 7.48 -5.71
N GLN A 167 -7.39 7.68 -5.59
CA GLN A 167 -8.40 6.64 -5.81
C GLN A 167 -8.55 6.20 -7.27
N THR A 168 -8.08 7.00 -8.23
CA THR A 168 -8.13 6.66 -9.66
C THR A 168 -6.76 6.23 -10.18
N ASP A 169 -5.69 6.87 -9.72
CA ASP A 169 -4.30 6.52 -10.00
C ASP A 169 -3.46 6.52 -8.70
N PRO A 170 -3.09 5.35 -8.16
CA PRO A 170 -2.29 5.25 -6.94
C PRO A 170 -0.91 5.89 -7.05
N ASN A 171 -0.30 5.92 -8.25
CA ASN A 171 1.02 6.53 -8.45
C ASN A 171 0.99 8.03 -8.22
N SER A 172 -0.19 8.65 -8.27
CA SER A 172 -0.37 10.05 -7.90
C SER A 172 -0.01 10.33 -6.44
N LEU A 173 -0.02 9.32 -5.55
CA LEU A 173 0.47 9.50 -4.18
C LEU A 173 1.99 9.75 -4.14
N HIS A 174 2.77 9.10 -5.00
CA HIS A 174 4.20 9.39 -5.16
C HIS A 174 4.42 10.81 -5.65
N THR A 175 3.68 11.22 -6.67
CA THR A 175 3.75 12.59 -7.22
C THR A 175 3.45 13.61 -6.13
N PHE A 176 2.39 13.38 -5.34
CA PHE A 176 2.06 14.23 -4.20
C PHE A 176 3.20 14.33 -3.20
N ALA A 177 3.75 13.20 -2.78
CA ALA A 177 4.83 13.15 -1.79
C ALA A 177 6.12 13.81 -2.33
N ASN A 178 6.45 13.61 -3.60
CA ASN A 178 7.59 14.24 -4.28
C ASN A 178 7.45 15.76 -4.36
N VAL A 179 6.26 16.28 -4.64
CA VAL A 179 5.98 17.73 -4.64
C VAL A 179 6.16 18.31 -3.25
N LEU A 180 5.71 17.60 -2.21
CA LEU A 180 5.93 18.01 -0.82
C LEU A 180 7.42 18.04 -0.43
N CYS A 181 8.24 17.14 -0.99
CA CYS A 181 9.68 17.08 -0.71
C CYS A 181 10.51 18.08 -1.52
N THR A 182 10.22 18.25 -2.80
CA THR A 182 11.13 18.91 -3.75
C THR A 182 10.81 20.38 -3.91
N ILE A 183 9.53 20.75 -3.85
CA ILE A 183 9.07 22.07 -4.31
C ILE A 183 8.55 22.92 -3.15
N SER A 184 8.26 22.31 -2.01
CA SER A 184 7.99 23.03 -0.78
C SER A 184 9.26 23.65 -0.20
N THR A 185 9.35 24.97 -0.18
CA THR A 185 10.36 25.70 0.61
C THR A 185 10.15 25.53 2.13
N ASN A 186 9.05 24.91 2.54
CA ASN A 186 8.66 24.72 3.93
C ASN A 186 9.16 23.36 4.47
N LYS A 187 9.96 23.43 5.54
CA LYS A 187 10.51 22.26 6.24
C LYS A 187 9.44 21.30 6.79
N SER A 188 8.26 21.79 7.19
CA SER A 188 7.20 20.92 7.73
C SER A 188 6.60 20.03 6.63
N ASN A 189 6.30 20.61 5.47
CA ASN A 189 5.79 19.87 4.32
C ASN A 189 6.81 18.86 3.81
N MET A 190 8.11 19.20 3.79
CA MET A 190 9.17 18.25 3.42
C MET A 190 9.19 17.05 4.36
N GLN A 191 9.05 17.26 5.68
CA GLN A 191 9.04 16.16 6.65
C GLN A 191 7.82 15.25 6.44
N VAL A 192 6.65 15.82 6.18
CA VAL A 192 5.43 15.04 5.92
C VAL A 192 5.53 14.30 4.58
N GLY A 193 6.03 14.96 3.52
CA GLY A 193 6.30 14.35 2.23
C GLY A 193 7.28 13.19 2.34
N GLN A 194 8.38 13.38 3.09
CA GLN A 194 9.37 12.34 3.29
C GLN A 194 8.79 11.17 4.07
N THR A 195 7.98 11.42 5.11
CA THR A 195 7.30 10.35 5.84
C THR A 195 6.38 9.53 4.93
N ILE A 196 5.66 10.18 4.02
CA ILE A 196 4.82 9.48 3.03
C ILE A 196 5.69 8.69 2.06
N LEU A 197 6.78 9.27 1.55
CA LEU A 197 7.73 8.56 0.71
C LEU A 197 8.36 7.37 1.43
N ASP A 198 8.63 7.48 2.73
CA ASP A 198 9.17 6.39 3.55
C ASP A 198 8.14 5.27 3.70
N ASP A 199 6.86 5.60 3.97
CA ASP A 199 5.78 4.60 4.01
C ASP A 199 5.55 3.92 2.64
N ILE A 200 5.65 4.70 1.56
CA ILE A 200 5.58 4.21 0.19
C ILE A 200 6.82 3.39 -0.15
N SER A 201 8.00 3.78 0.31
CA SER A 201 9.26 3.08 0.03
C SER A 201 9.43 1.84 0.89
N GLU A 202 8.84 1.80 2.08
CA GLU A 202 8.68 0.58 2.87
C GLU A 202 7.85 -0.45 2.09
N TYR A 203 6.92 0.03 1.25
CA TYR A 203 6.19 -0.76 0.27
C TYR A 203 6.99 -1.00 -1.05
N ASP A 204 7.62 0.00 -1.66
CA ASP A 204 8.26 -0.11 -2.98
C ASP A 204 9.72 -0.57 -3.01
N ASN A 205 10.52 -0.41 -1.94
CA ASN A 205 11.90 -0.95 -1.89
C ASN A 205 11.92 -2.48 -1.89
N LEU A 206 10.77 -3.14 -1.67
CA LEU A 206 10.60 -4.56 -1.97
C LEU A 206 10.46 -4.87 -3.47
N CYS A 207 10.07 -3.93 -4.33
CA CYS A 207 9.99 -4.15 -5.78
C CYS A 207 11.35 -4.02 -6.50
N ILE A 208 12.31 -3.24 -5.97
CA ILE A 208 13.56 -2.92 -6.71
C ILE A 208 14.71 -3.85 -6.32
N LEU A 209 14.81 -4.33 -5.07
CA LEU A 209 15.94 -5.16 -4.65
C LEU A 209 15.97 -6.56 -5.30
N ILE A 210 14.83 -7.07 -5.78
CA ILE A 210 14.74 -8.36 -6.50
C ILE A 210 15.06 -8.20 -8.00
N ARG A 211 14.81 -7.02 -8.60
CA ARG A 211 15.10 -6.78 -10.03
C ARG A 211 16.58 -6.49 -10.35
N MET A 212 17.39 -6.17 -9.35
CA MET A 212 18.83 -5.90 -9.54
C MET A 212 19.76 -7.08 -9.18
N CYS A 213 19.22 -8.21 -8.69
CA CYS A 213 20.01 -9.40 -8.34
C CYS A 213 19.73 -10.63 -9.24
N CYS A 214 19.01 -10.48 -10.36
CA CYS A 214 18.92 -11.45 -11.46
C CYS A 214 19.57 -10.86 -12.71
#